data_AF-A0A4V1MJP2-F1
#
_entry.id   AF-A0A4V1MJP2-F1
#
_cell.length_a   1.000
_cell.length_b   1.000
_cell.length_c   1.000
_cell.angle_alpha   90.00
_cell.angle_beta   90.00
_cell.angle_gamma   90.00
#
_symmetry.space_group_name_H-M   'P 1'
#
loop_
_entity.id
_entity.type
_entity.pdbx_description
1 polymer ?
#
loop_
_entity_poly.entity_id
_entity_poly.type
_entity_poly.pdbx_seq_one_letter_code
_entity_poly.pdbx_strand_id
1 'polypeptide(L)'
;MKIRILFFLFVLLGNFISAQNNIGQIKSIDSLFELTLNKSAYLDKGSKEILRICTEVYYRSKEAHYEKGVLKAILKMSEVYTNEQQYEEALRKISEGIALAENDKNDNALSQLYLNEGMIYTEIGYTKKSRQALSKCLIALAHIPKENVPIVKSSVYRTLARNVKKENNTNQKDSVIIYLQQGYNESKKLIINFHIKTFIWHHLHKIWPMSTTH
;
A
#
# COMPACT_ATOMS: atom_id res chain seq x y z
N MET A 1 5.69 7.05 -56.51
CA MET A 1 4.75 6.49 -55.51
C MET A 1 5.39 5.38 -54.65
N LYS A 2 6.08 4.39 -55.23
CA LYS A 2 6.66 3.24 -54.50
C LYS A 2 7.68 3.59 -53.39
N ILE A 3 8.58 4.57 -53.61
CA ILE A 3 9.59 4.99 -52.62
C ILE A 3 8.98 5.62 -51.36
N ARG A 4 7.90 6.39 -51.50
CA ARG A 4 7.21 7.01 -50.35
C ARG A 4 6.52 5.95 -49.48
N ILE A 5 5.97 4.91 -50.09
CA ILE A 5 5.33 3.78 -49.37
C ILE A 5 6.40 2.95 -48.63
N LEU A 6 7.55 2.71 -49.25
CA LEU A 6 8.65 1.95 -48.62
C LEU A 6 9.22 2.69 -47.40
N PHE A 7 9.40 4.01 -47.50
CA PHE A 7 9.82 4.85 -46.38
C PHE A 7 8.79 4.84 -45.23
N PHE A 8 7.50 4.92 -45.55
CA PHE A 8 6.43 4.84 -44.56
C PHE A 8 6.42 3.48 -43.83
N LEU A 9 6.59 2.38 -44.57
CA LEU A 9 6.71 1.04 -43.99
C LEU A 9 7.93 0.90 -43.08
N PHE A 10 9.07 1.50 -43.44
CA PHE A 10 10.28 1.47 -42.62
C PHE A 10 10.09 2.23 -41.29
N VAL A 11 9.45 3.40 -41.32
CA VAL A 11 9.11 4.16 -40.10
C VAL A 11 8.13 3.37 -39.22
N LEU A 12 7.12 2.71 -39.80
CA LEU A 12 6.17 1.89 -39.05
C LEU A 12 6.86 0.67 -38.39
N LEU A 13 7.74 -0.02 -39.12
CA LEU A 13 8.49 -1.16 -38.58
C LEU A 13 9.45 -0.74 -37.45
N GLY A 14 10.13 0.41 -37.58
CA GLY A 14 11.01 0.94 -36.53
C GLY A 14 10.26 1.29 -35.23
N ASN A 15 9.05 1.85 -35.35
CA ASN A 15 8.18 2.11 -34.21
C ASN A 15 7.66 0.80 -33.58
N PHE A 16 7.36 -0.22 -34.39
CA PHE A 16 6.88 -1.52 -33.90
C PHE A 16 7.96 -2.27 -33.10
N ILE A 17 9.21 -2.28 -33.59
CA ILE A 17 10.34 -2.92 -32.89
C ILE A 17 10.61 -2.21 -31.55
N SER A 18 10.60 -0.87 -31.56
CA SER A 18 10.78 -0.06 -30.34
C SER A 18 9.68 -0.32 -29.31
N ALA A 19 8.42 -0.38 -29.75
CA ALA A 19 7.29 -0.70 -28.88
C ALA A 19 7.37 -2.13 -28.31
N GLN A 20 7.79 -3.10 -29.12
CA GLN A 20 7.94 -4.50 -28.69
C GLN A 20 9.06 -4.66 -27.66
N ASN A 21 10.16 -3.93 -27.82
CA ASN A 21 11.25 -3.89 -26.84
C ASN A 21 10.78 -3.32 -25.48
N ASN A 22 10.01 -2.23 -25.50
CA ASN A 22 9.45 -1.64 -24.27
C ASN A 22 8.51 -2.61 -23.52
N ILE A 23 7.65 -3.35 -24.25
CA ILE A 23 6.79 -4.38 -23.65
C ILE A 23 7.62 -5.48 -22.98
N GLY A 24 8.72 -5.91 -23.60
CA GLY A 24 9.65 -6.88 -23.00
C GLY A 24 10.27 -6.37 -21.70
N GLN A 25 10.69 -5.11 -21.67
CA GLN A 25 11.25 -4.46 -20.49
C GLN A 25 10.23 -4.38 -19.34
N ILE A 26 9.00 -3.93 -19.62
CA ILE A 26 7.92 -3.86 -18.63
C ILE A 26 7.62 -5.24 -18.01
N LYS A 27 7.54 -6.30 -18.84
CA LYS A 27 7.33 -7.67 -18.34
C LYS A 27 8.46 -8.16 -17.44
N SER A 28 9.71 -7.83 -17.79
CA SER A 28 10.88 -8.15 -16.96
C SER A 28 10.83 -7.44 -15.60
N ILE A 29 10.47 -6.15 -15.61
CA ILE A 29 10.28 -5.35 -14.39
C ILE A 29 9.18 -5.95 -13.50
N ASP A 30 8.01 -6.26 -14.08
CA ASP A 30 6.89 -6.85 -13.32
C ASP A 30 7.29 -8.21 -12.75
N SER A 31 7.97 -9.06 -13.53
CA SER A 31 8.45 -10.38 -13.07
C SER A 31 9.45 -10.27 -11.91
N LEU A 32 10.34 -9.28 -11.95
CA LEU A 32 11.27 -9.01 -10.86
C LEU A 32 10.51 -8.55 -9.60
N PHE A 33 9.48 -7.71 -9.76
CA PHE A 33 8.67 -7.23 -8.64
C PHE A 33 7.85 -8.34 -7.97
N GLU A 34 7.37 -9.34 -8.71
CA GLU A 34 6.63 -10.49 -8.16
C GLU A 34 7.44 -11.26 -7.08
N LEU A 35 8.77 -11.23 -7.15
CA LEU A 35 9.64 -11.84 -6.12
C LEU A 35 9.47 -11.19 -4.74
N THR A 36 8.89 -9.99 -4.66
CA THR A 36 8.62 -9.23 -3.43
C THR A 36 7.22 -9.47 -2.86
N LEU A 37 6.33 -10.10 -3.64
CA LEU A 37 4.92 -10.33 -3.26
C LEU A 37 4.69 -11.68 -2.56
N ASN A 38 5.68 -12.58 -2.59
CA ASN A 38 5.59 -13.84 -1.86
C ASN A 38 5.37 -13.56 -0.36
N LYS A 39 4.37 -14.22 0.25
CA LYS A 39 4.02 -14.09 1.67
C LYS A 39 5.19 -14.43 2.61
N SER A 40 6.11 -15.29 2.18
CA SER A 40 7.33 -15.64 2.92
C SER A 40 8.55 -14.80 2.51
N ALA A 41 8.44 -13.83 1.59
CA ALA A 41 9.59 -13.09 1.07
C ALA A 41 10.45 -12.44 2.17
N TYR A 42 9.82 -11.89 3.22
CA TYR A 42 10.54 -11.32 4.36
C TYR A 42 11.29 -12.39 5.16
N LEU A 43 10.72 -13.58 5.33
CA LEU A 43 11.34 -14.72 6.02
C LEU A 43 12.48 -15.34 5.20
N ASP A 44 12.28 -15.44 3.89
CA ASP A 44 13.19 -16.15 2.99
C ASP A 44 14.39 -15.30 2.55
N LYS A 45 14.19 -13.99 2.37
CA LYS A 45 15.18 -13.07 1.77
C LYS A 45 15.65 -11.98 2.72
N GLY A 46 14.84 -11.64 3.73
CA GLY A 46 15.07 -10.49 4.61
C GLY A 46 14.82 -9.15 3.94
N SER A 47 14.64 -8.12 4.77
CA SER A 47 14.28 -6.76 4.35
C SER A 47 15.30 -6.11 3.41
N LYS A 48 16.60 -6.40 3.60
CA LYS A 48 17.69 -5.84 2.77
C LYS A 48 17.58 -6.29 1.31
N GLU A 49 17.30 -7.56 1.06
CA GLU A 49 17.19 -8.08 -0.30
C GLU A 49 15.89 -7.63 -0.97
N ILE A 50 14.78 -7.56 -0.22
CA ILE A 50 13.54 -6.97 -0.74
C ILE A 50 13.77 -5.52 -1.17
N LEU A 51 14.46 -4.74 -0.34
CA LEU A 51 14.77 -3.35 -0.65
C LEU A 51 15.68 -3.22 -1.88
N ARG A 52 16.66 -4.12 -2.03
CA ARG A 52 17.51 -4.19 -3.23
C ARG A 52 16.68 -4.42 -4.48
N ILE A 53 15.79 -5.42 -4.47
CA ILE A 53 14.88 -5.73 -5.59
C ILE A 53 13.98 -4.53 -5.90
N CYS A 54 13.37 -3.91 -4.89
CA CYS A 54 12.50 -2.75 -5.10
C CYS A 54 13.26 -1.55 -5.68
N THR A 55 14.50 -1.34 -5.25
CA THR A 55 15.37 -0.28 -5.78
C THR A 55 15.66 -0.51 -7.26
N GLU A 56 15.95 -1.76 -7.64
CA GLU A 56 16.18 -2.15 -9.03
C GLU A 56 14.91 -1.96 -9.89
N VAL A 57 13.75 -2.41 -9.40
CA VAL A 57 12.44 -2.18 -10.05
C VAL A 57 12.18 -0.68 -10.23
N TYR A 58 12.45 0.13 -9.21
CA TYR A 58 12.24 1.58 -9.23
C TYR A 58 13.04 2.26 -10.34
N TYR A 59 14.35 2.03 -10.40
CA TYR A 59 15.21 2.69 -11.40
C TYR A 59 14.91 2.20 -12.83
N ARG A 60 14.74 0.88 -13.02
CA ARG A 60 14.35 0.35 -14.33
C ARG A 60 13.00 0.87 -14.81
N SER A 61 12.06 1.04 -13.89
CA SER A 61 10.76 1.63 -14.22
C SER A 61 10.88 3.10 -14.61
N LYS A 62 11.75 3.88 -13.94
CA LYS A 62 12.01 5.27 -14.34
C LYS A 62 12.64 5.36 -15.73
N GLU A 63 13.62 4.53 -16.02
CA GLU A 63 14.28 4.45 -17.35
C GLU A 63 13.29 4.05 -18.46
N ALA A 64 12.36 3.15 -18.15
CA ALA A 64 11.32 2.70 -19.08
C ALA A 64 10.10 3.63 -19.17
N HIS A 65 10.08 4.74 -18.43
CA HIS A 65 8.89 5.59 -18.25
C HIS A 65 7.63 4.81 -17.83
N TYR A 66 7.81 3.79 -16.98
CA TYR A 66 6.75 2.91 -16.49
C TYR A 66 6.29 3.34 -15.09
N GLU A 67 5.44 4.37 -15.01
CA GLU A 67 4.99 4.99 -13.76
C GLU A 67 4.34 4.00 -12.78
N LYS A 68 3.54 3.06 -13.30
CA LYS A 68 2.96 1.98 -12.48
C LYS A 68 4.03 1.11 -11.80
N GLY A 69 5.16 0.85 -12.46
CA GLY A 69 6.29 0.13 -11.89
C GLY A 69 7.00 0.94 -10.80
N VAL A 70 7.19 2.24 -11.02
CA VAL A 70 7.73 3.17 -10.02
C VAL A 70 6.86 3.18 -8.76
N LEU A 71 5.55 3.28 -8.94
CA LEU A 71 4.58 3.36 -7.84
C LEU A 71 4.51 2.06 -7.03
N LYS A 72 4.53 0.90 -7.70
CA LYS A 72 4.65 -0.42 -7.05
C LYS A 72 5.89 -0.50 -6.17
N ALA A 73 7.05 -0.08 -6.70
CA ALA A 73 8.30 -0.08 -5.97
C ALA A 73 8.25 0.87 -4.76
N ILE A 74 7.75 2.09 -4.93
CA ILE A 74 7.59 3.07 -3.83
C ILE A 74 6.72 2.49 -2.70
N LEU A 75 5.57 1.91 -3.03
CA LEU A 75 4.67 1.31 -2.04
C LEU A 75 5.40 0.23 -1.23
N LYS A 76 6.09 -0.70 -1.90
CA LYS A 76 6.82 -1.77 -1.22
C LYS A 76 8.02 -1.25 -0.43
N MET A 77 8.78 -0.27 -0.95
CA MET A 77 9.86 0.38 -0.19
C MET A 77 9.34 1.04 1.07
N SER A 78 8.19 1.76 0.99
CA SER A 78 7.59 2.40 2.16
C SER A 78 7.17 1.39 3.23
N GLU A 79 6.65 0.23 2.82
CA GLU A 79 6.31 -0.87 3.73
C GLU A 79 7.56 -1.43 4.42
N VAL A 80 8.61 -1.74 3.64
CA VAL A 80 9.89 -2.24 4.17
C VAL A 80 10.49 -1.24 5.16
N TYR A 81 10.61 0.02 4.77
CA TYR A 81 11.16 1.06 5.63
C TYR A 81 10.34 1.25 6.91
N THR A 82 9.00 1.16 6.83
CA THR A 82 8.14 1.23 8.01
C THR A 82 8.38 0.05 8.96
N ASN A 83 8.49 -1.17 8.43
CA ASN A 83 8.73 -2.38 9.22
C ASN A 83 10.12 -2.35 9.90
N GLU A 84 11.11 -1.78 9.22
CA GLU A 84 12.47 -1.57 9.75
C GLU A 84 12.61 -0.29 10.59
N GLN A 85 11.50 0.40 10.88
CA GLN A 85 11.46 1.65 11.66
C GLN A 85 12.28 2.81 11.05
N GLN A 86 12.59 2.72 9.76
CA GLN A 86 13.24 3.77 8.96
C GLN A 86 12.18 4.78 8.48
N TYR A 87 11.51 5.43 9.43
CA TYR A 87 10.31 6.24 9.16
C TYR A 87 10.57 7.45 8.26
N GLU A 88 11.74 8.07 8.34
CA GLU A 88 12.11 9.20 7.48
C GLU A 88 12.20 8.78 6.01
N GLU A 89 12.88 7.68 5.73
CA GLU A 89 12.98 7.12 4.37
C GLU A 89 11.62 6.66 3.85
N ALA A 90 10.79 6.06 4.71
CA ALA A 90 9.42 5.69 4.37
C ALA A 90 8.60 6.92 3.96
N LEU A 91 8.61 7.98 4.76
CA LEU A 91 7.86 9.22 4.48
C LEU A 91 8.38 9.92 3.23
N ARG A 92 9.69 9.94 2.98
CA ARG A 92 10.28 10.48 1.76
C ARG A 92 9.76 9.75 0.52
N LYS A 93 9.74 8.42 0.56
CA LYS A 93 9.20 7.60 -0.54
C LYS A 93 7.69 7.76 -0.70
N ILE A 94 6.95 7.83 0.40
CA ILE A 94 5.51 8.06 0.38
C ILE A 94 5.18 9.40 -0.28
N SER A 95 5.89 10.47 0.06
CA SER A 95 5.70 11.79 -0.55
C SER A 95 5.92 11.77 -2.06
N GLU A 96 6.99 11.11 -2.53
CA GLU A 96 7.24 10.87 -3.96
C GLU A 96 6.07 10.11 -4.62
N GLY A 97 5.60 9.05 -3.97
CA GLY A 97 4.49 8.23 -4.47
C GLY A 97 3.16 8.97 -4.53
N ILE A 98 2.88 9.84 -3.55
CA ILE A 98 1.64 10.64 -3.52
C ILE A 98 1.61 11.57 -4.71
N ALA A 99 2.70 12.32 -4.97
CA ALA A 99 2.78 13.22 -6.10
C ALA A 99 2.55 12.49 -7.45
N LEU A 100 3.13 11.30 -7.61
CA LEU A 100 2.92 10.47 -8.80
C LEU A 100 1.47 9.98 -8.91
N ALA A 101 0.92 9.44 -7.83
CA ALA A 101 -0.43 8.89 -7.83
C ALA A 101 -1.52 9.97 -7.99
N GLU A 102 -1.29 11.21 -7.54
CA GLU A 102 -2.16 12.35 -7.78
C GLU A 102 -2.19 12.74 -9.26
N ASN A 103 -1.03 12.79 -9.92
CA ASN A 103 -0.95 13.05 -11.36
C ASN A 103 -1.72 12.01 -12.18
N ASP A 104 -1.59 10.73 -11.79
CA ASP A 104 -2.22 9.60 -12.49
C ASP A 104 -3.69 9.37 -12.08
N LYS A 105 -4.20 10.15 -11.12
CA LYS A 105 -5.52 9.93 -10.48
C LYS A 105 -5.70 8.49 -10.00
N ASN A 106 -4.65 7.92 -9.42
CA ASN A 106 -4.61 6.54 -8.97
C ASN A 106 -5.07 6.44 -7.51
N ASP A 107 -6.38 6.46 -7.30
CA ASP A 107 -7.00 6.38 -5.97
C ASP A 107 -6.57 5.14 -5.18
N ASN A 108 -6.30 4.03 -5.87
CA ASN A 108 -5.83 2.82 -5.23
C ASN A 108 -4.46 3.02 -4.56
N ALA A 109 -3.50 3.58 -5.30
CA ALA A 109 -2.18 3.88 -4.74
C ALA A 109 -2.25 4.97 -3.67
N LEU A 110 -3.05 6.03 -3.88
CA LEU A 110 -3.25 7.09 -2.89
C LEU A 110 -3.76 6.53 -1.57
N SER A 111 -4.76 5.65 -1.60
CA SER A 111 -5.30 5.05 -0.39
C SER A 111 -4.24 4.27 0.41
N GLN A 112 -3.36 3.54 -0.26
CA GLN A 112 -2.30 2.77 0.39
C GLN A 112 -1.19 3.67 0.94
N LEU A 113 -0.77 4.68 0.17
CA LEU A 113 0.25 5.65 0.59
C LEU A 113 -0.20 6.45 1.83
N TYR A 114 -1.43 6.96 1.81
CA TYR A 114 -2.02 7.67 2.94
C TYR A 114 -2.25 6.77 4.17
N LEU A 115 -2.55 5.48 3.97
CA LEU A 115 -2.61 4.52 5.07
C LEU A 115 -1.23 4.34 5.71
N ASN A 116 -0.18 4.11 4.91
CA ASN A 116 1.19 3.94 5.41
C ASN A 116 1.67 5.20 6.12
N GLU A 117 1.42 6.39 5.56
CA GLU A 117 1.70 7.67 6.20
C GLU A 117 1.00 7.80 7.56
N GLY A 118 -0.28 7.46 7.61
CA GLY A 118 -1.08 7.46 8.84
C GLY A 118 -0.54 6.49 9.89
N MET A 119 -0.10 5.31 9.49
CA MET A 119 0.52 4.32 10.36
C MET A 119 1.85 4.84 10.93
N ILE A 120 2.74 5.35 10.08
CA ILE A 120 4.02 5.92 10.51
C ILE A 120 3.79 7.04 11.52
N TYR A 121 2.92 8.02 11.21
CA TYR A 121 2.64 9.11 12.14
C TYR A 121 2.05 8.63 13.46
N THR A 122 1.31 7.52 13.48
CA THR A 122 0.89 6.87 14.72
C THR A 122 2.10 6.35 15.49
N GLU A 123 3.00 5.61 14.84
CA GLU A 123 4.20 5.05 15.48
C GLU A 123 5.07 6.14 16.13
N ILE A 124 5.29 7.25 15.44
CA ILE A 124 6.10 8.36 15.96
C ILE A 124 5.32 9.35 16.84
N GLY A 125 4.04 9.10 17.11
CA GLY A 125 3.23 9.86 18.09
C GLY A 125 2.58 11.15 17.55
N TYR A 126 2.65 11.41 16.25
CA TYR A 126 2.02 12.56 15.59
C TYR A 126 0.57 12.24 15.19
N THR A 127 -0.28 11.96 16.18
CA THR A 127 -1.66 11.47 15.98
C THR A 127 -2.54 12.42 15.16
N LYS A 128 -2.34 13.74 15.27
CA LYS A 128 -3.03 14.73 14.43
C LYS A 128 -2.71 14.56 12.95
N LYS A 129 -1.43 14.40 12.60
CA LYS A 129 -1.00 14.15 11.21
C LYS A 129 -1.49 12.79 10.72
N SER A 130 -1.45 11.79 11.60
CA SER A 130 -2.01 10.47 11.30
C SER A 130 -3.49 10.56 10.90
N ARG A 131 -4.32 11.24 11.70
CA ARG A 131 -5.74 11.43 11.38
C ARG A 131 -5.98 12.14 10.05
N GLN A 132 -5.13 13.13 9.71
CA GLN A 132 -5.22 13.82 8.42
C GLN A 132 -4.93 12.85 7.26
N ALA A 133 -3.85 12.09 7.34
CA ALA A 133 -3.51 11.08 6.34
C ALA A 133 -4.61 10.01 6.21
N LEU A 134 -5.12 9.48 7.33
CA LEU A 134 -6.19 8.49 7.34
C LEU A 134 -7.51 9.03 6.77
N SER A 135 -7.81 10.31 6.96
CA SER A 135 -8.96 10.96 6.32
C SER A 135 -8.80 10.99 4.79
N LYS A 136 -7.62 11.37 4.30
CA LYS A 136 -7.31 11.34 2.86
C LYS A 136 -7.38 9.92 2.29
N CYS A 137 -6.92 8.91 3.04
CA CYS A 137 -7.08 7.50 2.68
C CYS A 137 -8.56 7.14 2.48
N LEU A 138 -9.44 7.51 3.41
CA LEU A 138 -10.88 7.24 3.31
C LEU A 138 -11.54 7.95 2.11
N ILE A 139 -11.09 9.16 1.77
CA ILE A 139 -11.55 9.90 0.59
C ILE A 139 -11.16 9.14 -0.68
N ALA A 140 -9.89 8.74 -0.83
CA ALA A 140 -9.44 7.95 -1.99
C ALA A 140 -10.21 6.63 -2.13
N LEU A 141 -10.47 5.93 -1.02
CA LEU A 141 -11.24 4.68 -1.02
C LEU A 141 -12.68 4.83 -1.54
N ALA A 142 -13.26 6.04 -1.52
CA ALA A 142 -14.61 6.27 -2.05
C ALA A 142 -14.71 6.09 -3.57
N HIS A 143 -13.56 6.14 -4.27
CA HIS A 143 -13.46 6.06 -5.72
C HIS A 143 -13.03 4.67 -6.23
N ILE A 144 -12.83 3.69 -5.34
CA ILE A 144 -12.32 2.36 -5.69
C ILE A 144 -13.45 1.31 -5.68
N PRO A 145 -13.45 0.32 -6.60
CA PRO A 145 -14.36 -0.83 -6.52
C PRO A 145 -14.29 -1.56 -5.17
N LYS A 146 -15.46 -2.00 -4.68
CA LYS A 146 -15.67 -2.39 -3.27
C LYS A 146 -14.86 -3.61 -2.80
N GLU A 147 -14.27 -4.40 -3.68
CA GLU A 147 -13.65 -5.69 -3.33
C GLU A 147 -12.46 -5.53 -2.36
N ASN A 148 -11.60 -4.53 -2.56
CA ASN A 148 -10.40 -4.31 -1.74
C ASN A 148 -10.57 -3.24 -0.65
N VAL A 149 -11.72 -2.57 -0.61
CA VAL A 149 -11.99 -1.47 0.32
C VAL A 149 -12.06 -1.93 1.80
N PRO A 150 -12.69 -3.07 2.15
CA PRO A 150 -12.88 -3.42 3.55
C PRO A 150 -11.58 -3.71 4.32
N ILE A 151 -10.56 -4.26 3.67
CA ILE A 151 -9.26 -4.52 4.33
C ILE A 151 -8.54 -3.22 4.67
N VAL A 152 -8.54 -2.25 3.75
CA VAL A 152 -7.91 -0.94 3.97
C VAL A 152 -8.67 -0.16 5.03
N LYS A 153 -10.02 -0.14 4.98
CA LYS A 153 -10.83 0.50 6.03
C LYS A 153 -10.62 -0.13 7.40
N SER A 154 -10.51 -1.45 7.48
CA SER A 154 -10.20 -2.14 8.73
C SER A 154 -8.87 -1.65 9.33
N SER A 155 -7.83 -1.54 8.49
CA SER A 155 -6.53 -1.00 8.89
C SER A 155 -6.62 0.47 9.31
N VAL A 156 -7.39 1.30 8.61
CA VAL A 156 -7.63 2.71 8.99
C VAL A 156 -8.21 2.79 10.40
N TYR A 157 -9.30 2.07 10.67
CA TYR A 157 -9.95 2.11 11.98
C TYR A 157 -9.08 1.55 13.10
N ARG A 158 -8.31 0.48 12.82
CA ARG A 158 -7.31 -0.02 13.77
C ARG A 158 -6.28 1.04 14.12
N THR A 159 -5.79 1.79 13.12
CA THR A 159 -4.82 2.86 13.32
C THR A 159 -5.42 4.05 14.09
N LEU A 160 -6.69 4.41 13.82
CA LEU A 160 -7.42 5.42 14.61
C LEU A 160 -7.55 5.01 16.09
N ALA A 161 -7.87 3.75 16.37
CA ALA A 161 -7.91 3.23 17.74
C ALA A 161 -6.55 3.36 18.44
N ARG A 162 -5.45 3.15 17.71
CA ARG A 162 -4.08 3.32 18.24
C ARG A 162 -3.74 4.78 18.51
N ASN A 163 -4.18 5.71 17.65
CA ASN A 163 -4.03 7.15 17.89
C ASN A 163 -4.68 7.55 19.21
N VAL A 164 -5.94 7.14 19.44
CA VAL A 164 -6.65 7.45 20.69
C VAL A 164 -5.93 6.90 21.91
N LYS A 165 -5.41 5.66 21.84
CA LYS A 165 -4.61 5.08 22.93
C LYS A 165 -3.33 5.90 23.22
N LYS A 166 -2.64 6.37 22.18
CA LYS A 166 -1.42 7.18 22.32
C LYS A 166 -1.68 8.57 22.91
N GLU A 167 -2.88 9.11 22.74
CA GLU A 167 -3.24 10.42 23.27
C GLU A 167 -3.44 10.44 24.80
N ASN A 168 -3.36 9.27 25.45
CA ASN A 168 -3.42 9.07 26.89
C ASN A 168 -4.57 9.84 27.58
N ASN A 169 -5.67 10.05 26.86
CA ASN A 169 -6.84 10.75 27.35
C ASN A 169 -7.87 9.71 27.80
N THR A 170 -7.97 9.53 29.12
CA THR A 170 -8.85 8.54 29.78
C THR A 170 -10.32 8.69 29.41
N ASN A 171 -10.74 9.88 28.96
CA ASN A 171 -12.11 10.18 28.54
C ASN A 171 -12.45 9.66 27.12
N GLN A 172 -11.50 9.03 26.41
CA GLN A 172 -11.71 8.55 25.03
C GLN A 172 -11.67 7.02 24.90
N LYS A 173 -11.77 6.26 26.00
CA LYS A 173 -11.81 4.79 25.96
C LYS A 173 -12.95 4.27 25.06
N ASP A 174 -14.10 4.95 25.09
CA ASP A 174 -15.24 4.61 24.24
C ASP A 174 -14.91 4.78 22.75
N SER A 175 -14.14 5.81 22.39
CA SER A 175 -13.67 6.03 21.02
C SER A 175 -12.76 4.90 20.52
N VAL A 176 -11.91 4.32 21.40
CA VAL A 176 -11.09 3.14 21.04
C VAL A 176 -12.00 1.97 20.66
N ILE A 177 -13.02 1.69 21.48
CA ILE A 177 -13.96 0.58 21.25
C ILE A 177 -14.73 0.79 19.95
N ILE A 178 -15.23 2.01 19.71
CA ILE A 178 -15.96 2.37 18.49
C ILE A 178 -15.11 2.08 17.25
N TYR A 179 -13.86 2.56 17.21
CA TYR A 179 -12.98 2.32 16.06
C TYR A 179 -12.67 0.82 15.88
N LEU A 180 -12.43 0.07 16.95
CA LEU A 180 -12.21 -1.38 16.84
C LEU A 180 -13.44 -2.11 16.32
N GLN A 181 -14.65 -1.72 16.74
CA GLN A 181 -15.90 -2.28 16.22
C GLN A 181 -16.09 -1.95 14.73
N GLN A 182 -15.80 -0.72 14.31
CA GLN A 182 -15.83 -0.34 12.90
C GLN A 182 -14.86 -1.18 12.06
N GLY A 183 -13.60 -1.32 12.51
CA GLY A 183 -12.62 -2.15 11.82
C GLY A 183 -13.03 -3.63 11.74
N TYR A 184 -13.61 -4.17 12.82
CA TYR A 184 -14.15 -5.52 12.83
C TYR A 184 -15.30 -5.71 11.83
N ASN A 185 -16.23 -4.76 11.77
CA ASN A 185 -17.36 -4.81 10.84
C ASN A 185 -16.90 -4.73 9.38
N GLU A 186 -15.87 -3.96 9.06
CA GLU A 186 -15.26 -3.98 7.72
C GLU A 186 -14.60 -5.33 7.43
N SER A 187 -13.88 -5.89 8.40
CA SER A 187 -13.21 -7.19 8.22
C SER A 187 -14.19 -8.34 7.96
N LYS A 188 -15.41 -8.27 8.50
CA LYS A 188 -16.48 -9.26 8.21
C LYS A 188 -16.94 -9.27 6.76
N LYS A 189 -16.78 -8.15 6.04
CA LYS A 189 -17.18 -8.04 4.63
C LYS A 189 -16.18 -8.73 3.69
N LEU A 190 -15.00 -9.08 4.19
CA LEU A 190 -14.01 -9.82 3.43
C LEU A 190 -14.50 -11.26 3.23
N ILE A 191 -14.75 -11.64 1.98
CA ILE A 191 -14.98 -13.04 1.59
C ILE A 191 -13.60 -13.71 1.55
N ILE A 192 -13.00 -13.98 2.70
CA ILE A 192 -11.72 -14.71 2.80
C ILE A 192 -11.81 -15.78 3.90
N ASN A 193 -11.36 -16.97 3.52
CA ASN A 193 -11.29 -18.23 4.26
C ASN A 193 -10.89 -18.08 5.76
N PHE A 194 -11.52 -18.90 6.60
CA PHE A 194 -11.53 -19.04 8.07
C PHE A 194 -10.39 -18.42 8.92
N HIS A 195 -9.14 -18.33 8.45
CA HIS A 195 -7.94 -18.00 9.24
C HIS A 195 -7.78 -16.53 9.69
N ILE A 196 -8.18 -15.54 8.88
CA ILE A 196 -8.07 -14.12 9.27
C ILE A 196 -9.16 -13.75 10.30
N LYS A 197 -10.34 -14.38 10.17
CA LYS A 197 -11.47 -14.22 11.10
C LYS A 197 -11.05 -14.64 12.52
N THR A 198 -10.32 -15.74 12.66
CA THR A 198 -9.76 -16.20 13.94
C THR A 198 -8.68 -15.27 14.51
N PHE A 199 -7.82 -14.66 13.68
CA PHE A 199 -6.76 -13.76 14.18
C PHE A 199 -7.33 -12.47 14.80
N ILE A 200 -8.32 -11.86 14.14
CA ILE A 200 -9.00 -10.65 14.65
C ILE A 200 -9.85 -11.00 15.88
N TRP A 201 -10.53 -12.16 15.86
CA TRP A 201 -11.32 -12.67 16.99
C TRP A 201 -10.45 -12.97 18.23
N HIS A 202 -9.28 -13.57 18.06
CA HIS A 202 -8.37 -13.90 19.16
C HIS A 202 -7.79 -12.64 19.83
N HIS A 203 -7.54 -11.57 19.06
CA HIS A 203 -7.14 -10.27 19.62
C HIS A 203 -8.27 -9.57 20.39
N LEU A 204 -9.53 -9.73 19.96
CA LEU A 204 -10.70 -9.20 20.70
C LEU A 204 -10.90 -9.91 22.04
N HIS A 205 -10.72 -11.24 22.11
CA HIS A 205 -10.82 -12.00 23.37
C HIS A 205 -9.67 -11.75 24.36
N LYS A 206 -8.49 -11.32 23.91
CA LYS A 206 -7.45 -10.85 24.85
C LYS A 206 -7.79 -9.53 25.52
N ILE A 207 -8.66 -8.72 24.90
CA ILE A 207 -9.15 -7.44 25.46
C ILE A 207 -10.44 -7.66 26.27
N TRP A 208 -11.14 -8.77 26.02
CA TRP A 208 -12.34 -9.19 26.72
C TRP A 208 -12.14 -10.60 27.31
N PRO A 209 -11.60 -10.76 28.53
CA PRO A 209 -11.87 -12.00 29.25
C PRO A 209 -13.37 -12.01 29.47
N MET A 210 -14.10 -12.90 28.79
CA MET A 210 -15.50 -13.13 29.12
C MET A 210 -15.52 -13.56 30.59
N SER A 211 -15.93 -12.65 31.47
CA SER A 211 -16.44 -12.99 32.79
C SER A 211 -17.72 -13.79 32.57
N THR A 212 -17.55 -15.08 32.30
CA THR A 212 -18.61 -16.07 32.47
C THR A 212 -18.53 -16.52 33.91
N THR A 213 -19.14 -15.73 34.78
CA THR A 213 -19.48 -16.13 36.14
C THR A 213 -20.93 -15.76 36.39
N HIS A 214 -21.74 -16.82 36.48
CA HIS A 214 -23.13 -16.97 36.91
C HIS A 214 -24.23 -16.69 35.88
#